data_AF-A0A7V3D565-F1
#
_entry.id   AF-A0A7V3D565-F1
#
_cell.length_a   1.000
_cell.length_b   1.000
_cell.length_c   1.000
_cell.angle_alpha   90.00
_cell.angle_beta   90.00
_cell.angle_gamma   90.00
#
_symmetry.space_group_name_H-M   'P 1'
#
loop_
_entity.id
_entity.type
_entity.pdbx_description
1 polymer ?
#
loop_
_entity_poly.entity_id
_entity_poly.type
_entity_poly.pdbx_seq_one_letter_code
_entity_poly.pdbx_strand_id
1 'polypeptide(L)'
;MGIVTRPPDPAPRRMAESRLKMHLRLLRIGGATYRVVTLRPSTRVAFSTNFFHQTWHIVTGQQGARLLARLFWGLAFQRQPGTLVLVHGAHLLPTPFEAERSDPFLIVPAGLTGIDRDALRYLKNYLPHLGPPTTTIRWLTFGLDLALRQDQEDSVELGRGENKHLWRQERMSRLGGFIVYQAPPAILRWQALRLHGLQVRESDSIYAMDYHFLAESSSKDSW
;
A
#
# COMPACT_ATOMS: atom_id res chain seq x y z
N MET A 1 -32.45 20.58 31.08
CA MET A 1 -32.16 20.17 29.68
C MET A 1 -30.86 19.40 29.72
N GLY A 2 -30.91 18.07 29.58
CA GLY A 2 -29.79 17.17 29.90
C GLY A 2 -28.93 16.84 28.68
N ILE A 3 -27.63 17.04 28.79
CA ILE A 3 -26.63 16.66 27.78
C ILE A 3 -26.33 15.17 27.95
N VAL A 4 -26.62 14.38 26.91
CA VAL A 4 -26.23 12.98 26.84
C VAL A 4 -24.79 12.93 26.31
N THR A 5 -23.84 12.69 27.19
CA THR A 5 -22.47 12.34 26.78
C THR A 5 -22.43 10.87 26.40
N ARG A 6 -21.94 10.59 25.19
CA ARG A 6 -21.60 9.24 24.74
C ARG A 6 -20.54 8.67 25.68
N PRO A 7 -20.64 7.40 26.14
CA PRO A 7 -19.55 6.79 26.89
C PRO A 7 -18.27 6.82 26.05
N PRO A 8 -17.09 6.95 26.69
CA PRO A 8 -15.81 6.89 25.99
C PRO A 8 -15.73 5.59 25.19
N ASP A 9 -15.30 5.70 23.92
CA ASP A 9 -15.07 4.55 23.06
C ASP A 9 -14.14 3.57 23.81
N PRO A 10 -14.45 2.26 23.87
CA PRO A 10 -13.57 1.30 24.51
C PRO A 10 -12.19 1.41 23.88
N ALA A 11 -11.14 1.45 24.73
CA ALA A 11 -9.75 1.53 24.34
C ALA A 11 -9.47 0.67 23.10
N PRO A 12 -8.69 1.15 22.12
CA PRO A 12 -8.49 0.45 20.86
C PRO A 12 -8.04 -0.97 21.17
N ARG A 13 -8.94 -1.92 20.88
CA ARG A 13 -8.69 -3.35 20.98
C ARG A 13 -7.39 -3.56 20.22
N ARG A 14 -6.30 -3.89 20.92
CA ARG A 14 -5.03 -4.33 20.31
C ARG A 14 -5.44 -5.24 19.17
N MET A 15 -5.28 -4.77 17.93
CA MET A 15 -5.50 -5.64 16.79
C MET A 15 -4.65 -6.87 17.10
N ALA A 16 -5.18 -8.08 16.89
CA ALA A 16 -4.31 -9.22 16.77
C ALA A 16 -3.48 -8.97 15.49
N GLU A 17 -2.42 -8.19 15.65
CA GLU A 17 -1.81 -7.29 14.67
C GLU A 17 -1.18 -8.06 13.50
N SER A 18 -0.90 -9.34 13.71
CA SER A 18 -0.29 -10.23 12.72
C SER A 18 -1.24 -10.80 11.66
N ARG A 19 -2.56 -10.59 11.77
CA ARG A 19 -3.57 -11.27 10.91
C ARG A 19 -4.66 -10.33 10.38
N LEU A 20 -4.36 -9.61 9.31
CA LEU A 20 -5.32 -8.79 8.58
C LEU A 20 -6.23 -9.67 7.71
N LYS A 21 -7.56 -9.47 7.73
CA LYS A 21 -8.47 -10.16 6.78
C LYS A 21 -8.56 -9.36 5.49
N MET A 22 -8.36 -10.00 4.35
CA MET A 22 -8.40 -9.38 3.02
C MET A 22 -9.28 -10.18 2.06
N HIS A 23 -9.75 -9.54 1.00
CA HIS A 23 -10.51 -10.17 -0.06
C HIS A 23 -9.57 -10.59 -1.20
N LEU A 24 -9.63 -11.87 -1.58
CA LEU A 24 -8.91 -12.39 -2.73
C LEU A 24 -9.88 -12.58 -3.90
N ARG A 25 -9.46 -12.13 -5.08
CA ARG A 25 -10.12 -12.41 -6.35
C ARG A 25 -9.14 -13.05 -7.32
N LEU A 26 -9.62 -14.01 -8.08
CA LEU A 26 -8.88 -14.62 -9.18
C LEU A 26 -9.43 -14.06 -10.49
N LEU A 27 -8.61 -13.30 -11.21
CA LEU A 27 -8.97 -12.69 -12.48
C LEU A 27 -8.11 -13.26 -13.59
N ARG A 28 -8.72 -13.64 -14.71
CA ARG A 28 -7.97 -14.06 -15.90
C ARG A 28 -7.90 -12.90 -16.89
N ILE A 29 -6.69 -12.42 -17.15
CA ILE A 29 -6.45 -11.24 -18.01
C ILE A 29 -5.32 -11.61 -18.96
N GLY A 30 -5.54 -11.50 -20.28
CA GLY A 30 -4.50 -11.78 -21.28
C GLY A 30 -3.88 -13.18 -21.18
N GLY A 31 -4.65 -14.19 -20.76
CA GLY A 31 -4.16 -15.56 -20.56
C GLY A 31 -3.47 -15.81 -19.21
N ALA A 32 -3.05 -14.77 -18.48
CA ALA A 32 -2.50 -14.87 -17.14
C ALA A 32 -3.60 -14.87 -16.06
N THR A 33 -3.33 -15.52 -14.93
CA THR A 33 -4.21 -15.49 -13.75
C THR A 33 -3.61 -14.55 -12.70
N TYR A 34 -4.36 -13.52 -12.35
CA TYR A 34 -4.03 -12.56 -11.31
C TYR A 34 -4.77 -12.86 -10.01
N ARG A 35 -4.01 -12.93 -8.92
CA ARG A 35 -4.50 -13.04 -7.54
C ARG A 35 -4.57 -11.63 -6.97
N VAL A 36 -5.70 -10.97 -7.22
CA VAL A 36 -5.94 -9.59 -6.81
C VAL A 36 -6.41 -9.56 -5.36
N VAL A 37 -5.53 -9.11 -4.47
CA VAL A 37 -5.81 -8.98 -3.05
C VAL A 37 -6.25 -7.55 -2.76
N THR A 38 -7.40 -7.39 -2.11
CA THR A 38 -8.01 -6.08 -1.83
C THR A 38 -8.38 -5.96 -0.35
N LEU A 39 -8.45 -4.72 0.13
CA LEU A 39 -9.02 -4.43 1.45
C LEU A 39 -10.49 -4.82 1.51
N ARG A 40 -10.95 -5.22 2.70
CA ARG A 40 -12.38 -5.45 2.95
C ARG A 40 -13.06 -4.09 2.99
N PRO A 41 -14.32 -3.97 2.53
CA PRO A 41 -15.09 -2.72 2.67
C PRO A 41 -15.23 -2.22 4.12
N SER A 42 -15.08 -3.11 5.11
CA SER A 42 -15.12 -2.77 6.54
C SER A 42 -13.78 -2.27 7.09
N THR A 43 -12.71 -2.30 6.31
CA THR A 43 -11.40 -1.75 6.71
C THR A 43 -11.51 -0.22 6.75
N ARG A 44 -11.43 0.36 7.95
CA ARG A 44 -11.56 1.81 8.16
C ARG A 44 -10.22 2.52 7.98
N VAL A 45 -9.84 2.74 6.73
CA VAL A 45 -8.67 3.53 6.33
C VAL A 45 -9.01 4.30 5.06
N ALA A 46 -8.32 5.40 4.84
CA ALA A 46 -8.45 6.19 3.64
C ALA A 46 -7.07 6.53 3.07
N PHE A 47 -6.99 6.57 1.75
CA PHE A 47 -5.81 6.95 1.00
C PHE A 47 -6.20 7.98 -0.06
N SER A 48 -5.25 8.83 -0.43
CA SER A 48 -5.32 9.59 -1.68
C SER A 48 -4.01 9.48 -2.43
N THR A 49 -4.04 9.71 -3.74
CA THR A 49 -2.85 9.71 -4.59
C THR A 49 -2.73 11.04 -5.32
N ASN A 50 -1.55 11.64 -5.32
CA ASN A 50 -1.29 12.87 -6.07
C ASN A 50 0.11 12.86 -6.69
N PHE A 51 0.26 13.60 -7.79
CA PHE A 51 1.56 13.83 -8.43
C PHE A 51 2.05 15.23 -8.10
N PHE A 52 3.10 15.34 -7.29
CA PHE A 52 3.64 16.62 -6.83
C PHE A 52 5.17 16.53 -6.79
N HIS A 53 5.88 17.64 -7.02
CA HIS A 53 7.36 17.65 -7.12
C HIS A 53 7.96 16.50 -7.96
N GLN A 54 7.35 16.22 -9.11
CA GLN A 54 7.76 15.15 -10.03
C GLN A 54 7.69 13.72 -9.45
N THR A 55 7.01 13.52 -8.33
CA THR A 55 6.83 12.20 -7.72
C THR A 55 5.37 11.89 -7.38
N TRP A 56 5.05 10.61 -7.41
CA TRP A 56 3.75 10.11 -6.98
C TRP A 56 3.77 9.91 -5.46
N HIS A 57 2.75 10.42 -4.79
CA HIS A 57 2.58 10.24 -3.36
C HIS A 57 1.34 9.40 -3.08
N ILE A 58 1.41 8.64 -1.98
CA ILE A 58 0.26 8.03 -1.34
C ILE A 58 0.09 8.73 0.00
N VAL A 59 -0.98 9.49 0.16
CA VAL A 59 -1.28 10.26 1.37
C VAL A 59 -2.27 9.49 2.23
N THR A 60 -1.99 9.36 3.52
CA THR A 60 -2.85 8.63 4.45
C THR A 60 -2.57 9.05 5.90
N GLY A 61 -3.47 8.70 6.81
CA GLY A 61 -3.25 8.88 8.25
C GLY A 61 -2.42 7.75 8.87
N GLN A 62 -2.15 7.88 10.16
CA GLN A 62 -1.30 6.96 10.93
C GLN A 62 -1.69 5.48 10.76
N GLN A 63 -2.99 5.16 10.83
CA GLN A 63 -3.48 3.79 10.70
C GLN A 63 -3.28 3.23 9.28
N GLY A 64 -3.42 4.09 8.25
CA GLY A 64 -3.19 3.69 6.87
C GLY A 64 -1.72 3.46 6.55
N ALA A 65 -0.81 4.25 7.13
CA ALA A 65 0.64 4.01 7.01
C ALA A 65 1.05 2.65 7.62
N ARG A 66 0.57 2.34 8.84
CA ARG A 66 0.79 1.04 9.49
C ARG A 66 0.17 -0.13 8.71
N LEU A 67 -1.00 0.10 8.10
CA LEU A 67 -1.61 -0.89 7.23
C LEU A 67 -0.78 -1.12 5.97
N LEU A 68 -0.32 -0.06 5.30
CA LEU A 68 0.56 -0.17 4.13
C LEU A 68 1.85 -0.94 4.46
N ALA A 69 2.46 -0.66 5.62
CA ALA A 69 3.61 -1.43 6.10
C ALA A 69 3.31 -2.93 6.16
N ARG A 70 2.16 -3.32 6.73
CA ARG A 70 1.71 -4.72 6.79
C ARG A 70 1.45 -5.31 5.40
N LEU A 71 0.93 -4.53 4.45
CA LEU A 71 0.71 -4.96 3.07
C LEU A 71 2.04 -5.20 2.35
N PHE A 72 3.00 -4.27 2.44
CA PHE A 72 4.34 -4.39 1.87
C PHE A 72 5.07 -5.60 2.44
N TRP A 73 5.06 -5.74 3.77
CA TRP A 73 5.72 -6.85 4.46
C TRP A 73 5.15 -8.19 4.03
N GLY A 74 3.83 -8.38 4.08
CA GLY A 74 3.22 -9.66 3.71
C GLY A 74 3.44 -10.01 2.23
N LEU A 75 3.47 -9.00 1.35
CA LEU A 75 3.72 -9.21 -0.08
C LEU A 75 5.16 -9.62 -0.35
N ALA A 76 6.11 -9.12 0.44
CA ALA A 76 7.52 -9.47 0.33
C ALA A 76 7.81 -10.97 0.55
N PHE A 77 6.93 -11.69 1.26
CA PHE A 77 7.06 -13.14 1.48
C PHE A 77 6.17 -13.97 0.56
N GLN A 78 5.40 -13.33 -0.33
CA GLN A 78 4.59 -14.06 -1.30
C GLN A 78 5.49 -14.73 -2.34
N ARG A 79 5.21 -16.00 -2.63
CA ARG A 79 5.94 -16.81 -3.63
C ARG A 79 5.08 -17.21 -4.83
N GLN A 80 3.81 -16.82 -4.82
CA GLN A 80 2.84 -17.13 -5.88
C GLN A 80 2.87 -16.03 -6.95
N PRO A 81 3.30 -16.33 -8.20
CA PRO A 81 3.19 -15.39 -9.33
C PRO A 81 1.76 -14.90 -9.54
N GLY A 82 1.62 -13.72 -10.13
CA GLY A 82 0.32 -13.09 -10.38
C GLY A 82 -0.32 -12.47 -9.13
N THR A 83 0.35 -12.48 -7.97
CA THR A 83 -0.20 -11.88 -6.74
C THR A 83 0.14 -10.41 -6.63
N LEU A 84 -0.88 -9.59 -6.43
CA LEU A 84 -0.75 -8.15 -6.22
C LEU A 84 -1.76 -7.66 -5.18
N VAL A 85 -1.45 -6.52 -4.56
CA VAL A 85 -2.38 -5.82 -3.67
C VAL A 85 -2.94 -4.61 -4.40
N LEU A 86 -4.26 -4.46 -4.38
CA LEU A 86 -5.00 -3.36 -4.98
C LEU A 86 -5.76 -2.57 -3.90
N VAL A 87 -5.56 -1.26 -3.88
CA VAL A 87 -6.34 -0.31 -3.08
C VAL A 87 -7.19 0.54 -4.02
N HIS A 88 -8.50 0.49 -3.83
CA HIS A 88 -9.48 1.11 -4.72
C HIS A 88 -10.82 1.40 -4.03
N GLY A 89 -11.71 2.09 -4.77
CA GLY A 89 -13.11 2.31 -4.37
C GLY A 89 -13.23 3.20 -3.15
N ALA A 90 -14.04 2.78 -2.17
CA ALA A 90 -14.34 3.55 -0.96
C ALA A 90 -13.12 3.79 -0.04
N HIS A 91 -11.98 3.14 -0.29
CA HIS A 91 -10.73 3.41 0.43
C HIS A 91 -9.94 4.60 -0.17
N LEU A 92 -10.41 5.16 -1.29
CA LEU A 92 -9.80 6.32 -1.92
C LEU A 92 -10.67 7.56 -1.68
N LEU A 93 -10.03 8.61 -1.19
CA LEU A 93 -10.61 9.95 -1.10
C LEU A 93 -10.00 10.85 -2.17
N PRO A 94 -10.68 11.95 -2.55
CA PRO A 94 -10.03 13.02 -3.30
C PRO A 94 -8.77 13.53 -2.59
N THR A 95 -7.83 14.11 -3.34
CA THR A 95 -6.61 14.68 -2.78
C THR A 95 -6.98 15.80 -1.79
N PRO A 96 -6.35 15.89 -0.61
CA PRO A 96 -6.71 16.90 0.39
C PRO A 96 -6.27 18.31 -0.01
N PHE A 97 -5.52 18.46 -1.10
CA PHE A 97 -4.95 19.74 -1.55
C PHE A 97 -5.82 20.38 -2.64
N GLU A 98 -6.13 19.63 -3.69
CA GLU A 98 -6.77 20.14 -4.90
C GLU A 98 -8.17 19.54 -5.13
N ALA A 99 -8.61 18.64 -4.24
CA ALA A 99 -9.84 17.86 -4.38
C ALA A 99 -9.91 17.03 -5.67
N GLU A 100 -8.76 16.77 -6.31
CA GLU A 100 -8.68 15.91 -7.49
C GLU A 100 -9.01 14.47 -7.12
N ARG A 101 -9.57 13.73 -8.08
CA ARG A 101 -9.88 12.31 -7.89
C ARG A 101 -8.59 11.50 -7.80
N SER A 102 -8.44 10.74 -6.71
CA SER A 102 -7.33 9.78 -6.59
C SER A 102 -7.45 8.62 -7.57
N ASP A 103 -6.32 8.24 -8.15
CA ASP A 103 -6.19 7.01 -8.92
C ASP A 103 -6.03 5.81 -7.96
N PRO A 104 -6.61 4.65 -8.31
CA PRO A 104 -6.33 3.41 -7.58
C PRO A 104 -4.86 3.04 -7.69
N PHE A 105 -4.34 2.37 -6.67
CA PHE A 105 -2.93 2.01 -6.63
C PHE A 105 -2.69 0.53 -6.32
N LEU A 106 -1.56 0.05 -6.80
CA LEU A 106 -1.13 -1.33 -6.79
C LEU A 106 0.24 -1.47 -6.15
N ILE A 107 0.41 -2.53 -5.36
CA ILE A 107 1.71 -2.97 -4.85
C ILE A 107 1.98 -4.33 -5.51
N VAL A 108 3.11 -4.44 -6.22
CA VAL A 108 3.47 -5.62 -7.01
C VAL A 108 4.88 -6.09 -6.65
N PRO A 109 5.09 -7.38 -6.36
CA PRO A 109 6.43 -7.90 -6.10
C PRO A 109 7.19 -7.99 -7.43
N ALA A 110 8.23 -7.15 -7.57
CA ALA A 110 9.06 -7.12 -8.78
C ALA A 110 9.76 -8.48 -8.99
N GLY A 111 9.93 -8.85 -10.26
CA GLY A 111 10.53 -10.14 -10.66
C GLY A 111 9.63 -11.37 -10.50
N LEU A 112 8.55 -11.29 -9.70
CA LEU A 112 7.62 -12.41 -9.49
C LEU A 112 6.29 -12.24 -10.23
N THR A 113 5.77 -11.00 -10.29
CA THR A 113 4.49 -10.71 -10.95
C THR A 113 4.67 -9.63 -12.01
N GLY A 114 4.57 -10.03 -13.28
CA GLY A 114 4.48 -9.11 -14.41
C GLY A 114 3.04 -8.61 -14.58
N ILE A 115 2.88 -7.30 -14.73
CA ILE A 115 1.60 -6.70 -15.10
C ILE A 115 1.87 -5.52 -16.05
N ASP A 116 1.27 -5.58 -17.23
CA ASP A 116 1.49 -4.59 -18.29
C ASP A 116 0.34 -3.57 -18.36
N ARG A 117 0.49 -2.61 -19.28
CA ARG A 117 -0.47 -1.52 -19.47
C ARG A 117 -1.85 -2.01 -19.86
N ASP A 118 -1.94 -3.03 -20.71
CA ASP A 118 -3.21 -3.49 -21.25
C ASP A 118 -3.98 -4.35 -20.25
N ALA A 119 -3.26 -5.18 -19.48
CA ALA A 119 -3.82 -5.88 -18.33
C ALA A 119 -4.37 -4.90 -17.29
N LEU A 120 -3.67 -3.79 -17.03
CA LEU A 120 -4.16 -2.74 -16.14
C LEU A 120 -5.36 -2.00 -16.71
N ARG A 121 -5.37 -1.61 -17.99
CA ARG A 121 -6.56 -1.00 -18.61
C ARG A 121 -7.78 -1.92 -18.52
N TYR A 122 -7.59 -3.21 -18.78
CA TYR A 122 -8.64 -4.21 -18.60
C TYR A 122 -9.12 -4.24 -17.15
N LEU A 123 -8.20 -4.32 -16.18
CA LEU A 123 -8.54 -4.30 -14.76
C LEU A 123 -9.29 -3.03 -14.37
N LYS A 124 -8.88 -1.86 -14.88
CA LYS A 124 -9.52 -0.55 -14.62
C LYS A 124 -10.98 -0.57 -15.06
N ASN A 125 -11.24 -1.04 -16.29
CA ASN A 125 -12.58 -1.16 -16.84
C ASN A 125 -13.43 -2.21 -16.11
N TYR A 126 -12.77 -3.22 -15.54
CA TYR A 126 -13.43 -4.26 -14.74
C TYR A 126 -13.73 -3.83 -13.29
N LEU A 127 -13.06 -2.80 -12.74
CA LEU A 127 -13.24 -2.38 -11.34
C LEU A 127 -14.70 -2.14 -10.92
N PRO A 128 -15.54 -1.44 -11.71
CA PRO A 128 -16.94 -1.21 -11.33
C PRO A 128 -17.77 -2.51 -11.27
N HIS A 129 -17.30 -3.54 -11.96
CA HIS A 129 -17.94 -4.84 -12.10
C HIS A 129 -17.26 -5.91 -11.21
N LEU A 130 -16.42 -5.48 -10.25
CA LEU A 130 -15.83 -6.38 -9.28
C LEU A 130 -16.94 -7.02 -8.45
N GLY A 131 -17.29 -8.25 -8.82
CA GLY A 131 -18.22 -9.08 -8.08
C GLY A 131 -17.73 -9.43 -6.66
N PRO A 132 -18.45 -10.33 -5.96
CA PRO A 132 -18.04 -10.78 -4.64
C PRO A 132 -16.62 -11.37 -4.70
N PRO A 133 -15.85 -11.28 -3.59
CA PRO A 133 -14.54 -11.88 -3.55
C PRO A 133 -14.64 -13.40 -3.74
N THR A 134 -13.66 -14.00 -4.41
CA THR A 134 -13.56 -15.46 -4.50
C THR A 134 -13.45 -16.08 -3.11
N THR A 135 -12.68 -15.44 -2.22
CA THR A 135 -12.60 -15.84 -0.82
C THR A 135 -12.06 -14.70 0.07
N THR A 136 -12.18 -14.86 1.38
CA THR A 136 -11.47 -14.03 2.36
C THR A 136 -10.21 -14.77 2.83
N ILE A 137 -9.07 -14.11 2.72
CA ILE A 137 -7.78 -14.64 3.19
C ILE A 137 -7.33 -13.94 4.46
N ARG A 138 -6.47 -14.62 5.23
CA ARG A 138 -5.67 -14.00 6.28
C ARG A 138 -4.35 -13.57 5.67
N TRP A 139 -4.11 -12.27 5.64
CA TRP A 139 -2.85 -11.67 5.26
C TRP A 139 -1.88 -11.77 6.44
N LEU A 140 -0.82 -12.54 6.22
CA LEU A 140 0.16 -12.85 7.25
C LEU A 140 1.29 -11.82 7.22
N THR A 141 1.62 -11.30 8.40
CA THR A 141 2.74 -10.36 8.60
C THR A 141 3.72 -10.90 9.62
N PHE A 142 4.04 -12.20 9.49
CA PHE A 142 4.92 -12.89 10.42
C PHE A 142 6.29 -12.20 10.47
N GLY A 143 6.85 -12.07 11.67
CA GLY A 143 8.15 -11.44 11.88
C GLY A 143 8.18 -9.92 11.79
N LEU A 144 7.12 -9.24 11.33
CA LEU A 144 7.11 -7.77 11.24
C LEU A 144 7.31 -7.12 12.60
N ASP A 145 6.52 -7.53 13.60
CA ASP A 145 6.58 -6.93 14.95
C ASP A 145 7.90 -7.25 15.67
N LEU A 146 8.63 -8.30 15.25
CA LEU A 146 9.99 -8.58 15.72
C LEU A 146 10.99 -7.66 15.01
N ALA A 147 10.91 -7.58 13.69
CA ALA A 147 11.79 -6.75 12.88
C ALA A 147 11.67 -5.26 13.24
N LEU A 148 10.48 -4.78 13.58
CA LEU A 148 10.27 -3.40 14.05
C LEU A 148 10.98 -3.11 15.38
N ARG A 149 11.06 -4.09 16.29
CA ARG A 149 11.80 -3.94 17.55
C ARG A 149 13.31 -3.90 17.31
N GLN A 150 13.78 -4.78 16.43
CA GLN A 150 15.20 -4.83 16.05
C GLN A 150 15.64 -3.57 15.29
N ASP A 151 14.81 -3.04 14.39
CA ASP A 151 15.10 -1.81 13.64
C ASP A 151 15.21 -0.57 14.53
N GLN A 152 14.53 -0.56 15.69
CA GLN A 152 14.68 0.50 16.70
C GLN A 152 15.99 0.41 17.48
N GLU A 153 16.54 -0.79 17.64
CA GLU A 153 17.77 -1.04 18.40
C GLU A 153 19.02 -0.94 17.52
N ASP A 154 18.94 -1.48 16.30
CA ASP A 154 20.07 -1.70 15.39
C ASP A 154 19.68 -1.23 13.97
N SER A 155 19.33 0.04 13.76
CA SER A 155 18.89 0.54 12.43
C SER A 155 19.98 0.37 11.35
N VAL A 156 20.09 -0.84 10.79
CA VAL A 156 20.94 -1.19 9.66
C VAL A 156 20.17 -0.79 8.41
N GLU A 157 20.56 0.36 7.86
CA GLU A 157 20.04 0.82 6.58
C GLU A 157 20.41 -0.20 5.49
N LEU A 158 19.46 -0.54 4.62
CA LEU A 158 19.76 -1.36 3.45
C LEU A 158 20.61 -0.52 2.47
N GLY A 159 21.94 -0.56 2.66
CA GLY A 159 22.88 0.32 1.98
C GLY A 159 22.66 0.37 0.47
N ARG A 160 22.34 1.56 -0.06
CA ARG A 160 22.05 1.77 -1.49
C ARG A 160 23.21 1.40 -2.40
N GLY A 161 24.45 1.62 -1.95
CA GLY A 161 25.66 1.30 -2.71
C GLY A 161 25.81 -0.20 -2.96
N GLU A 162 25.85 -0.99 -1.89
CA GLU A 162 26.01 -2.45 -1.94
C GLU A 162 24.82 -3.14 -2.62
N ASN A 163 23.61 -2.60 -2.42
CA ASN A 163 22.36 -3.18 -2.92
C ASN A 163 21.83 -2.49 -4.19
N LYS A 164 22.69 -1.78 -4.95
CA LYS A 164 22.28 -0.99 -6.13
C LYS A 164 21.42 -1.76 -7.12
N HIS A 165 21.67 -3.05 -7.30
CA HIS A 165 20.91 -3.91 -8.20
C HIS A 165 19.45 -4.14 -7.73
N LEU A 166 19.18 -4.12 -6.43
CA LEU A 166 17.82 -4.19 -5.87
C LEU A 166 17.10 -2.87 -6.03
N TRP A 167 17.75 -1.76 -5.69
CA TRP A 167 17.19 -0.41 -5.82
C TRP A 167 16.86 -0.02 -7.27
N ARG A 168 17.63 -0.54 -8.24
CA ARG A 168 17.32 -0.40 -9.67
C ARG A 168 16.03 -1.12 -10.10
N GLN A 169 15.43 -1.97 -9.28
CA GLN A 169 14.17 -2.64 -9.60
C GLN A 169 12.96 -1.97 -8.92
N GLU A 170 13.19 -1.04 -7.99
CA GLU A 170 12.14 -0.27 -7.36
C GLU A 170 11.61 0.82 -8.30
N ARG A 171 10.31 0.83 -8.54
CA ARG A 171 9.66 1.75 -9.47
C ARG A 171 8.31 2.19 -8.92
N MET A 172 7.99 3.46 -9.12
CA MET A 172 6.64 3.98 -8.93
C MET A 172 6.23 4.72 -10.20
N SER A 173 5.15 4.30 -10.85
CA SER A 173 4.72 4.91 -12.11
C SER A 173 3.21 4.89 -12.24
N ARG A 174 2.67 5.77 -13.07
CA ARG A 174 1.27 5.70 -13.47
C ARG A 174 1.14 4.87 -14.75
N LEU A 175 0.43 3.75 -14.67
CA LEU A 175 0.27 2.79 -15.76
C LEU A 175 -1.18 2.32 -15.85
N GLY A 176 -1.77 2.36 -17.05
CA GLY A 176 -3.15 1.89 -17.27
C GLY A 176 -4.21 2.58 -16.39
N GLY A 177 -3.89 3.78 -15.89
CA GLY A 177 -4.75 4.52 -14.97
C GLY A 177 -4.71 4.04 -13.51
N PHE A 178 -3.65 3.35 -13.12
CA PHE A 178 -3.29 3.03 -11.74
C PHE A 178 -1.95 3.67 -11.38
N ILE A 179 -1.74 3.95 -10.09
CA ILE A 179 -0.39 4.15 -9.55
C ILE A 179 0.19 2.77 -9.19
N VAL A 180 1.27 2.37 -9.83
CA VAL A 180 1.88 1.06 -9.65
C VAL A 180 3.20 1.23 -8.92
N TYR A 181 3.28 0.70 -7.72
CA TYR A 181 4.52 0.56 -6.97
C TYR A 181 5.02 -0.89 -7.10
N GLN A 182 6.24 -1.04 -7.62
CA GLN A 182 6.90 -2.33 -7.82
C GLN A 182 8.25 -2.32 -7.15
N ALA A 183 8.55 -3.36 -6.37
CA ALA A 183 9.86 -3.50 -5.74
C ALA A 183 10.18 -4.97 -5.43
N PRO A 184 11.47 -5.35 -5.38
CA PRO A 184 11.85 -6.71 -5.00
C PRO A 184 11.59 -6.94 -3.50
N PRO A 185 11.45 -8.20 -3.06
CA PRO A 185 11.12 -8.56 -1.68
C PRO A 185 11.93 -7.86 -0.58
N ALA A 186 13.25 -7.71 -0.77
CA ALA A 186 14.10 -7.04 0.21
C ALA A 186 13.73 -5.57 0.41
N ILE A 187 13.43 -4.87 -0.70
CA ILE A 187 13.03 -3.47 -0.69
C ILE A 187 11.62 -3.32 -0.11
N LEU A 188 10.69 -4.22 -0.45
CA LEU A 188 9.36 -4.24 0.17
C LEU A 188 9.42 -4.37 1.70
N ARG A 189 10.31 -5.21 2.23
CA ARG A 189 10.52 -5.31 3.69
C ARG A 189 11.08 -4.03 4.28
N TRP A 190 12.11 -3.46 3.66
CA TRP A 190 12.72 -2.21 4.13
C TRP A 190 11.71 -1.07 4.13
N GLN A 191 10.95 -0.92 3.04
CA GLN A 191 9.89 0.08 2.89
C GLN A 191 8.79 -0.12 3.93
N ALA A 192 8.42 -1.36 4.24
CA ALA A 192 7.45 -1.64 5.30
C ALA A 192 7.90 -1.12 6.66
N LEU A 193 9.18 -1.26 7.03
CA LEU A 193 9.71 -0.74 8.29
C LEU A 193 9.64 0.80 8.33
N ARG A 194 10.05 1.46 7.25
CA ARG A 194 10.02 2.93 7.14
C ARG A 194 8.59 3.48 7.18
N LEU A 195 7.67 2.86 6.44
CA LEU A 195 6.24 3.23 6.45
C LEU A 195 5.61 3.05 7.84
N HIS A 196 6.00 2.03 8.59
CA HIS A 196 5.50 1.82 9.94
C HIS A 196 6.00 2.89 10.92
N GLY A 197 7.23 3.38 10.70
CA GLY A 197 7.86 4.42 11.50
C GLY A 197 7.25 5.82 11.31
N LEU A 198 6.52 6.05 10.22
CA LEU A 198 5.90 7.35 9.95
C LEU A 198 4.97 7.79 11.09
N GLN A 199 5.09 9.06 11.49
CA GLN A 199 4.28 9.65 12.55
C GLN A 199 3.42 10.81 12.04
N VAL A 200 2.11 10.75 12.28
CA VAL A 200 1.25 11.92 12.13
C VAL A 200 1.31 12.71 13.43
N ARG A 201 1.91 13.91 13.39
CA ARG A 201 2.02 14.80 14.55
C ARG A 201 0.87 15.81 14.52
N GLU A 202 0.23 16.04 15.67
CA GLU A 202 -0.65 17.19 15.84
C GLU A 202 0.23 18.45 15.87
N SER A 203 0.09 19.29 14.84
CA SER A 203 0.82 20.54 14.70
C SER A 203 -0.09 21.54 14.01
N ASP A 204 -0.04 22.80 14.46
CA ASP A 204 -0.76 23.92 13.84
C ASP A 204 -0.24 24.26 12.43
N SER A 205 0.92 23.70 12.05
CA SER A 205 1.44 23.80 10.69
C SER A 205 0.96 22.62 9.84
N ILE A 206 0.27 22.94 8.74
CA ILE A 206 -0.09 22.01 7.65
C ILE A 206 1.12 21.35 6.98
N TYR A 207 2.34 21.81 7.29
CA TYR A 207 3.61 21.28 6.78
C TYR A 207 4.28 20.25 7.70
N ALA A 208 3.74 19.98 8.89
CA ALA A 208 4.28 18.97 9.80
C ALA A 208 3.80 17.55 9.43
N MET A 209 3.94 17.18 8.15
CA MET A 209 3.68 15.84 7.67
C MET A 209 4.99 15.06 7.60
N ASP A 210 5.00 13.89 8.22
CA ASP A 210 6.07 12.93 8.03
C ASP A 210 5.93 12.29 6.64
N TYR A 211 7.03 12.20 5.89
CA TYR A 211 7.03 11.67 4.53
C TYR A 211 8.20 10.72 4.33
N HIS A 212 7.98 9.73 3.48
CA HIS A 212 8.99 8.76 3.11
C HIS A 212 8.95 8.50 1.61
N PHE A 213 10.12 8.55 0.97
CA PHE A 213 10.22 8.34 -0.47
C PHE A 213 10.13 6.84 -0.81
N LEU A 214 9.09 6.47 -1.54
CA LEU A 214 8.89 5.10 -2.01
C LEU A 214 9.77 4.73 -3.20
N ALA A 215 10.13 5.64 -4.09
CA ALA A 215 11.00 5.31 -5.23
C ALA A 215 11.76 6.55 -5.70
N GLU A 216 13.03 6.37 -6.10
CA GLU A 216 13.83 7.45 -6.73
C GLU A 216 13.36 7.78 -8.14
N SER A 217 12.88 6.79 -8.88
CA SER A 217 12.33 6.99 -10.22
C SER A 217 10.81 6.98 -10.18
N SER A 218 10.23 8.16 -10.38
CA SER A 218 8.82 8.38 -10.61
C SER A 218 8.62 8.90 -12.03
N SER A 219 7.69 8.32 -12.78
CA SER A 219 7.28 8.87 -14.06
C SER A 219 5.78 9.19 -14.05
N LYS A 220 5.43 10.40 -14.50
CA LYS A 220 4.04 10.83 -14.66
C LYS A 220 3.32 9.99 -15.72
N ASP A 221 4.06 9.60 -16.74
CA ASP A 221 3.67 8.67 -17.79
C ASP A 221 4.76 7.62 -17.97
N SER A 222 4.39 6.35 -18.15
CA SER A 222 5.33 5.31 -18.57
C SER A 222 5.47 5.36 -20.10
N TRP A 223 6.69 5.23 -20.61
CA TRP A 223 6.98 4.93 -22.02
C TRP A 223 6.23 3.65 -22.44
#